data_AF-A0A9Q4GUH1-F1
#
_entry.id   AF-A0A9Q4GUH1-F1
#
_cell.length_a   1.000
_cell.length_b   1.000
_cell.length_c   1.000
_cell.angle_alpha   90.00
_cell.angle_beta   90.00
_cell.angle_gamma   90.00
#
_symmetry.space_group_name_H-M   'P 1'
#
loop_
_entity.id
_entity.type
_entity.pdbx_description
1 polymer ?
#
loop_
_entity_poly.entity_id
_entity_poly.type
_entity_poly.pdbx_seq_one_letter_code
_entity_poly.pdbx_strand_id
1 'polypeptide(L)'
;MGARTGADYLERMDREGREVWIDGERVEGPMSKHPAFRNVMQSMAHLYDLQHEEQNRDVMTFDVGGSRYGTSFLVPKTKDDLAQRARMMKTWANATGGMMGRSPDYLNSALMAM
;
A
#
# COMPACT_ATOMS: atom_id res chain seq x y z
N MET A 1 2.82 4.63 14.18
CA MET A 1 3.41 4.78 12.83
C MET A 1 2.25 5.12 11.90
N GLY A 2 2.27 6.30 11.28
CA GLY A 2 1.18 6.75 10.40
C GLY A 2 1.17 6.04 9.04
N ALA A 3 0.43 6.57 8.09
CA ALA A 3 0.46 6.11 6.70
C ALA A 3 1.91 6.14 6.16
N ARG A 4 2.39 5.00 5.63
CA ARG A 4 3.73 4.88 5.03
C ARG A 4 3.82 5.65 3.73
N THR A 5 5.01 6.14 3.40
CA THR A 5 5.36 6.66 2.07
C THR A 5 5.87 5.54 1.16
N GLY A 6 5.97 5.80 -0.13
CA GLY A 6 6.61 4.90 -1.09
C GLY A 6 8.09 4.68 -0.77
N ALA A 7 8.79 5.73 -0.31
CA ALA A 7 10.17 5.64 0.14
C ALA A 7 10.34 4.68 1.33
N ASP A 8 9.48 4.78 2.35
CA ASP A 8 9.49 3.87 3.51
C ASP A 8 9.30 2.40 3.07
N TYR A 9 8.41 2.18 2.10
CA TYR A 9 8.15 0.85 1.55
C TYR A 9 9.39 0.28 0.84
N LEU A 10 10.01 1.04 -0.07
CA LEU A 10 11.16 0.58 -0.83
C LEU A 10 12.38 0.35 0.06
N GLU A 11 12.67 1.28 0.98
CA GLU A 11 13.78 1.17 1.94
C GLU A 11 13.65 -0.09 2.79
N ARG A 12 12.44 -0.37 3.27
CA ARG A 12 12.15 -1.58 4.04
C ARG A 12 12.40 -2.84 3.20
N MET A 13 11.88 -2.87 1.97
CA MET A 13 12.01 -4.04 1.10
C MET A 13 13.48 -4.36 0.77
N ASP A 14 14.31 -3.33 0.60
CA ASP A 14 15.74 -3.50 0.30
C ASP A 14 16.57 -3.91 1.52
N ARG A 15 16.14 -3.57 2.73
CA ARG A 15 16.87 -3.85 3.98
C ARG A 15 16.59 -5.21 4.60
N GLU A 16 15.38 -5.75 4.42
CA GLU A 16 14.94 -6.96 5.12
C GLU A 16 15.64 -8.25 4.69
N GLY A 17 16.58 -8.21 3.73
CA GLY A 17 17.46 -9.34 3.40
C GLY A 17 16.69 -10.61 3.01
N ARG A 18 15.60 -10.43 2.26
CA ARG A 18 14.66 -11.51 1.91
C ARG A 18 15.33 -12.53 0.99
N GLU A 19 15.10 -13.81 1.27
CA GLU A 19 15.51 -14.88 0.36
C GLU A 19 14.44 -15.06 -0.73
N VAL A 20 14.74 -14.59 -1.93
CA VAL A 20 13.87 -14.68 -3.10
C VAL A 20 14.64 -15.33 -4.23
N TRP A 21 13.98 -16.26 -4.93
CA TRP A 21 14.54 -16.99 -6.06
C TRP A 21 13.67 -16.76 -7.29
N ILE A 22 14.29 -16.55 -8.45
CA ILE A 22 13.63 -16.41 -9.75
C ILE A 22 14.51 -17.02 -10.83
N ASP A 23 13.93 -17.77 -11.76
CA ASP A 23 14.64 -18.44 -12.86
C ASP A 23 15.84 -19.30 -12.42
N GLY A 24 15.76 -19.89 -11.22
CA GLY A 24 16.80 -20.74 -10.64
C GLY A 24 17.94 -19.98 -9.94
N GLU A 25 17.91 -18.65 -9.94
CA GLU A 25 18.90 -17.80 -9.31
C GLU A 25 18.35 -17.11 -8.07
N ARG A 26 19.21 -16.94 -7.06
CA ARG A 26 18.88 -16.14 -5.88
C ARG A 26 19.00 -14.67 -6.25
N VAL A 27 17.98 -13.89 -5.93
CA VAL A 27 17.99 -12.43 -6.10
C VAL A 27 19.01 -11.84 -5.13
N GLU A 28 20.03 -11.19 -5.67
CA GLU A 28 21.05 -10.51 -4.88
C GLU A 28 20.88 -8.99 -4.87
N GLY A 29 21.30 -8.35 -3.78
CA GLY A 29 21.24 -6.91 -3.63
C GLY A 29 19.81 -6.36 -3.41
N PRO A 30 19.61 -5.05 -3.67
CA PRO A 30 18.32 -4.39 -3.44
C PRO A 30 17.23 -4.92 -4.38
N MET A 31 16.16 -5.47 -3.81
CA MET A 31 15.03 -6.02 -4.57
C MET A 31 14.35 -4.95 -5.45
N SER A 32 14.31 -3.70 -4.97
CA SER A 32 13.76 -2.55 -5.69
C SER A 32 14.50 -2.26 -7.01
N LYS A 33 15.73 -2.75 -7.17
CA LYS A 33 16.56 -2.56 -8.38
C LYS A 33 16.53 -3.76 -9.32
N HIS A 34 16.07 -4.92 -8.85
CA HIS A 34 16.07 -6.13 -9.65
C HIS A 34 15.10 -6.01 -10.85
N PRO A 35 15.51 -6.35 -12.09
CA PRO A 35 14.70 -6.13 -13.30
C PRO A 35 13.30 -6.73 -13.25
N ALA A 36 13.14 -7.89 -12.60
CA ALA A 36 11.85 -8.57 -12.49
C ALA A 36 10.86 -7.84 -11.54
N PHE A 37 11.34 -7.07 -10.57
CA PHE A 37 10.50 -6.51 -9.49
C PHE A 37 10.43 -4.98 -9.48
N ARG A 38 11.45 -4.29 -10.02
CA ARG A 38 11.58 -2.84 -9.91
C ARG A 38 10.31 -2.09 -10.31
N ASN A 39 9.68 -2.47 -11.42
CA ASN A 39 8.51 -1.74 -11.92
C ASN A 39 7.28 -1.96 -11.02
N VAL A 40 7.00 -3.21 -10.60
CA VAL A 40 5.86 -3.48 -9.72
C VAL A 40 6.06 -2.89 -8.33
N MET A 41 7.30 -2.87 -7.83
CA MET A 41 7.63 -2.22 -6.56
C MET A 41 7.47 -0.69 -6.64
N GLN A 42 7.83 -0.06 -7.76
CA GLN A 42 7.57 1.36 -7.97
C GLN A 42 6.06 1.65 -8.07
N SER A 43 5.30 0.81 -8.77
CA SER A 43 3.84 0.94 -8.79
C SER A 43 3.23 0.81 -7.39
N MET A 44 3.74 -0.11 -6.56
CA MET A 44 3.33 -0.27 -5.16
C MET A 44 3.72 0.95 -4.31
N ALA A 45 4.94 1.47 -4.49
CA ALA A 45 5.42 2.68 -3.82
C ALA A 45 4.52 3.88 -4.13
N HIS A 46 4.11 4.04 -5.40
CA HIS A 46 3.18 5.09 -5.82
C HIS A 46 1.84 5.00 -5.08
N LEU A 47 1.29 3.81 -4.82
CA LEU A 47 0.07 3.66 -4.02
C LEU A 47 0.24 4.18 -2.59
N TYR A 48 1.41 3.98 -1.98
CA TYR A 48 1.70 4.54 -0.67
C TYR A 48 1.77 6.08 -0.73
N ASP A 49 2.38 6.65 -1.76
CA ASP A 49 2.49 8.10 -1.96
C ASP A 49 1.14 8.78 -2.20
N LEU A 50 0.19 8.12 -2.88
CA LEU A 50 -1.18 8.61 -3.04
C LEU A 50 -1.88 8.94 -1.70
N GLN A 51 -1.46 8.32 -0.59
CA GLN A 51 -2.01 8.63 0.73
C GLN A 51 -1.58 10.00 1.26
N HIS A 52 -0.48 10.56 0.74
CA HIS A 52 0.12 11.82 1.16
C HIS A 52 -0.20 12.99 0.22
N GLU A 53 -0.78 12.70 -0.94
CA GLU A 53 -1.28 13.72 -1.86
C GLU A 53 -2.48 14.47 -1.27
N GLU A 54 -2.45 15.81 -1.30
CA GLU A 54 -3.46 16.66 -0.68
C GLU A 54 -4.87 16.35 -1.18
N GLN A 55 -5.04 16.17 -2.49
CA GLN A 55 -6.32 15.83 -3.12
C GLN A 55 -6.91 14.49 -2.66
N ASN A 56 -6.05 13.57 -2.21
CA ASN A 56 -6.43 12.20 -1.87
C ASN A 56 -6.43 11.96 -0.36
N ARG A 57 -5.82 12.83 0.43
CA ARG A 57 -5.54 12.64 1.86
C ARG A 57 -6.75 12.20 2.67
N ASP A 58 -7.90 12.84 2.51
CA ASP A 58 -9.09 12.53 3.31
C ASP A 58 -9.85 11.27 2.85
N VAL A 59 -9.66 10.87 1.59
CA VAL A 59 -10.17 9.58 1.10
C VAL A 59 -9.24 8.45 1.54
N MET A 60 -7.94 8.67 1.39
CA MET A 60 -6.91 7.66 1.56
C MET A 60 -6.48 7.44 3.00
N THR A 61 -6.74 8.41 3.89
CA THR A 61 -6.38 8.33 5.30
C THR A 61 -7.45 8.91 6.22
N PHE A 62 -7.45 8.48 7.48
CA PHE A 62 -8.27 9.04 8.56
C PHE A 62 -7.38 9.48 9.72
N ASP A 63 -7.82 10.50 10.46
CA ASP A 63 -7.11 11.04 11.63
C ASP A 63 -7.52 10.31 12.91
N VAL A 64 -6.52 9.99 13.73
CA VAL A 64 -6.71 9.54 15.11
C VAL A 64 -5.73 10.31 15.98
N GLY A 65 -6.23 11.36 16.66
CA GLY A 65 -5.43 12.15 17.60
C GLY A 65 -4.28 12.91 16.94
N GLY A 66 -4.50 13.46 15.75
CA GLY A 66 -3.48 14.23 15.01
C GLY A 66 -2.51 13.37 14.19
N SER A 67 -2.67 12.04 14.20
CA SER A 67 -1.92 11.12 13.35
C SER A 67 -2.83 10.51 12.30
N ARG A 68 -2.38 10.48 11.04
CA ARG A 68 -3.15 9.92 9.93
C ARG A 68 -2.73 8.50 9.60
N TYR A 69 -3.72 7.64 9.40
CA TYR A 69 -3.57 6.22 9.09
C TYR A 69 -4.31 5.89 7.79
N GLY A 70 -3.82 4.94 7.02
CA GLY A 70 -4.47 4.55 5.76
C GLY A 70 -5.89 4.01 6.00
N THR A 71 -6.88 4.49 5.24
CA THR A 71 -8.30 4.14 5.35
C THR A 71 -8.56 2.63 5.25
N SER A 72 -7.66 1.86 4.64
CA SER A 72 -7.77 0.39 4.66
C SER A 72 -7.73 -0.23 6.06
N PHE A 73 -7.16 0.48 7.05
CA PHE A 73 -7.14 0.09 8.47
C PHE A 73 -8.33 0.66 9.26
N LEU A 74 -9.27 1.37 8.62
CA LEU A 74 -10.48 1.82 9.29
C LEU A 74 -11.34 0.61 9.63
N VAL A 75 -11.65 0.42 10.92
CA VAL A 75 -12.63 -0.58 11.38
C VAL A 75 -14.03 0.01 11.18
N PRO A 76 -14.81 -0.46 10.18
CA PRO A 76 -16.09 0.17 9.88
C PRO A 76 -17.11 -0.13 10.98
N LYS A 77 -17.75 0.92 11.50
CA LYS A 77 -18.87 0.85 12.45
C LYS A 77 -20.18 1.38 11.85
N THR A 78 -20.09 2.09 10.73
CA THR A 78 -21.22 2.73 10.05
C THR A 78 -21.23 2.44 8.54
N LYS A 79 -22.34 2.78 7.87
CA LYS A 79 -22.43 2.73 6.40
C LYS A 79 -21.47 3.71 5.74
N ASP A 80 -21.24 4.86 6.36
CA ASP A 80 -20.34 5.88 5.83
C ASP A 80 -18.88 5.42 5.86
N ASP A 81 -18.49 4.67 6.90
CA ASP A 81 -17.15 4.05 6.96
C ASP A 81 -16.96 3.05 5.81
N LEU A 82 -17.97 2.22 5.53
CA LEU A 82 -17.94 1.30 4.38
C LEU A 82 -17.82 2.06 3.06
N ALA A 83 -18.58 3.14 2.89
CA ALA A 83 -18.50 3.97 1.71
C ALA A 83 -17.13 4.65 1.57
N GLN A 84 -16.51 5.09 2.67
CA GLN A 84 -15.17 5.66 2.68
C GLN A 84 -14.11 4.62 2.28
N ARG A 85 -14.17 3.40 2.85
CA ARG A 85 -13.29 2.30 2.46
C ARG A 85 -13.44 1.95 0.99
N ALA A 86 -14.67 1.87 0.49
CA ALA A 86 -14.93 1.60 -0.93
C ALA A 86 -14.32 2.68 -1.85
N ARG A 87 -14.43 3.96 -1.48
CA ARG A 87 -13.78 5.06 -2.21
C ARG A 87 -12.25 4.91 -2.22
N MET A 88 -11.65 4.62 -1.07
CA MET A 88 -10.20 4.42 -0.97
C MET A 88 -9.71 3.24 -1.81
N MET A 89 -10.37 2.08 -1.71
CA MET A 89 -10.04 0.89 -2.52
C MET A 89 -10.16 1.20 -4.01
N LYS A 90 -11.19 1.95 -4.42
CA LYS A 90 -11.36 2.40 -5.81
C LYS A 90 -10.24 3.33 -6.28
N THR A 91 -9.75 4.22 -5.43
CA THR A 91 -8.61 5.10 -5.76
C THR A 91 -7.37 4.28 -6.12
N TRP A 92 -7.00 3.29 -5.30
CA TRP A 92 -5.87 2.40 -5.60
C TRP A 92 -6.12 1.48 -6.79
N ALA A 93 -7.33 0.94 -6.94
CA ALA A 93 -7.68 0.16 -8.12
C ALA A 93 -7.52 0.97 -9.41
N ASN A 94 -8.02 2.22 -9.44
CA ASN A 94 -7.89 3.10 -10.60
C ASN A 94 -6.43 3.42 -10.92
N ALA A 95 -5.60 3.69 -9.90
CA ALA A 95 -4.18 3.99 -10.08
C ALA A 95 -3.39 2.85 -10.73
N THR A 96 -3.87 1.60 -10.62
CA THR A 96 -3.25 0.42 -11.23
C THR A 96 -4.03 -0.13 -12.43
N GLY A 97 -5.08 0.56 -12.88
CA GLY A 97 -5.99 0.05 -13.91
C GLY A 97 -6.70 -1.25 -13.51
N GLY A 98 -6.81 -1.53 -12.21
CA GLY A 98 -7.39 -2.76 -11.66
C GLY A 98 -6.49 -3.99 -11.74
N MET A 99 -5.25 -3.86 -12.21
CA MET A 99 -4.37 -5.00 -12.46
C MET A 99 -3.66 -5.51 -11.19
N MET A 100 -3.52 -4.67 -10.16
CA MET A 100 -2.88 -5.05 -8.91
C MET A 100 -3.90 -5.60 -7.90
N GLY A 101 -4.33 -6.86 -8.07
CA GLY A 101 -5.32 -7.50 -7.18
C GLY A 101 -4.84 -7.83 -5.76
N ARG A 102 -3.55 -7.61 -5.47
CA ARG A 102 -2.91 -7.87 -4.16
C ARG A 102 -2.25 -6.60 -3.59
N SER A 103 -2.83 -5.44 -3.87
CA SER A 103 -2.47 -4.20 -3.19
C SER A 103 -2.71 -4.30 -1.67
N PRO A 104 -2.08 -3.44 -0.85
CA PRO A 104 -2.03 -3.65 0.60
C PRO A 104 -3.41 -3.61 1.29
N ASP A 105 -4.38 -2.91 0.70
CA ASP A 105 -5.74 -2.73 1.18
C ASP A 105 -6.50 -4.06 1.26
N TYR A 106 -6.15 -5.02 0.39
CA TYR A 106 -6.74 -6.35 0.39
C TYR A 106 -6.55 -7.07 1.74
N LEU A 107 -5.30 -7.19 2.21
CA LEU A 107 -5.03 -7.87 3.49
C LEU A 107 -5.37 -6.99 4.70
N ASN A 108 -5.22 -5.68 4.59
CA ASN A 108 -5.63 -4.76 5.66
C ASN A 108 -7.14 -4.92 5.95
N SER A 109 -7.96 -5.15 4.92
CA SER A 109 -9.38 -5.41 5.10
C SER A 109 -9.67 -6.68 5.89
N ALA A 110 -8.95 -7.76 5.61
CA ALA A 110 -9.09 -9.01 6.36
C ALA A 110 -8.63 -8.83 7.81
N LEU A 111 -7.51 -8.11 8.02
CA LEU A 111 -6.98 -7.81 9.35
C LEU A 111 -7.99 -7.05 10.22
N MET A 112 -8.74 -6.09 9.65
CA MET A 112 -9.74 -5.30 10.38
C MET A 112 -11.07 -6.05 10.64
N ALA A 113 -11.22 -7.26 10.12
CA ALA A 113 -12.37 -8.12 10.36
C ALA A 113 -12.11 -9.18 11.45
N MET A 114 -10.87 -9.29 11.94
CA MET A 114 -10.47 -10.19 13.03
C MET A 114 -10.60 -9.55 14.41
#